data_AF-A0A2L2YXC3-F1
#
_entry.id   AF-A0A2L2YXC3-F1
#
_cell.length_a   1.000
_cell.length_b   1.000
_cell.length_c   1.000
_cell.angle_alpha   90.00
_cell.angle_beta   90.00
_cell.angle_gamma   90.00
#
_symmetry.space_group_name_H-M   'P 1'
#
loop_
_entity.id
_entity.type
_entity.pdbx_description
1 polymer ?
#
loop_
_entity_poly.entity_id
_entity_poly.type
_entity_poly.pdbx_seq_one_letter_code
_entity_poly.pdbx_strand_id
1 'polypeptide(L)'
;FLYGEEYIWEALLYHVSRKDIRHNFSPYFYVLYLSEAMDSRLPMFISVLAFITQFSTVFITAWVFHSPRLLPISMFIQTFCFVTLNKVCTSQYFLWYICLFPLSYPSLNIKFKQIATAFVLWMASQGLWLFPAYLLEFKGYNVFIWVWIASLIFYSVNMYLICLFVKHVKCKHDSKKYR
;
A
#
# COMPACT_ATOMS: atom_id res chain seq x y z
N PHE A 1 15.96 -3.88 -34.04
CA PHE A 1 14.86 -4.75 -33.57
C PHE A 1 15.45 -6.04 -33.01
N LEU A 2 16.35 -5.93 -32.01
CA LEU A 2 17.33 -7.00 -31.70
C LEU A 2 16.80 -8.09 -30.76
N TYR A 3 15.65 -7.89 -30.12
CA TYR A 3 15.12 -8.80 -29.09
C TYR A 3 13.65 -9.19 -29.28
N GLY A 4 12.98 -8.66 -30.32
CA GLY A 4 11.64 -9.08 -30.78
C GLY A 4 10.61 -9.36 -29.67
N GLU A 5 9.92 -10.49 -29.83
CA GLU A 5 8.89 -10.99 -28.89
C GLU A 5 9.45 -11.37 -27.51
N GLU A 6 10.71 -11.82 -27.45
CA GLU A 6 11.36 -12.20 -26.18
C GLU A 6 11.50 -10.99 -25.25
N TYR A 7 11.85 -9.82 -25.81
CA TYR A 7 11.84 -8.57 -25.05
C TYR A 7 10.45 -8.19 -24.57
N ILE A 8 9.43 -8.32 -25.41
CA ILE A 8 8.05 -8.00 -25.01
C ILE A 8 7.60 -8.92 -23.87
N TRP A 9 7.94 -10.21 -23.97
CA TRP A 9 7.61 -11.18 -22.94
C TRP A 9 8.33 -10.88 -21.64
N GLU A 10 9.66 -10.80 -21.65
CA GLU A 10 10.45 -10.64 -20.43
C GLU A 10 10.32 -9.25 -19.80
N ALA A 11 10.27 -8.18 -20.60
CA ALA A 11 10.23 -6.81 -20.09
C ALA A 11 8.83 -6.32 -19.70
N LEU A 12 7.77 -6.86 -20.31
CA LEU A 12 6.40 -6.36 -20.11
C LEU A 12 5.44 -7.46 -19.63
N LEU A 13 5.26 -8.52 -20.40
CA LEU A 13 4.16 -9.48 -20.18
C LEU A 13 4.42 -10.41 -18.99
N TYR A 14 5.68 -10.76 -18.72
CA TYR A 14 6.08 -11.59 -17.58
C TYR A 14 5.62 -10.98 -16.25
N HIS A 15 5.67 -9.66 -16.12
CA HIS A 15 5.23 -8.97 -14.90
C HIS A 15 3.71 -9.06 -14.64
N VAL A 16 2.92 -9.38 -15.66
CA VAL A 16 1.46 -9.56 -15.53
C VAL A 16 1.15 -10.92 -14.90
N SER A 17 1.90 -11.97 -15.26
CA SER A 17 1.69 -13.34 -14.76
C SER A 17 2.54 -13.70 -13.55
N ARG A 18 3.59 -12.91 -13.26
CA ARG A 18 4.51 -13.14 -12.14
C ARG A 18 3.76 -13.20 -10.80
N LYS A 19 4.02 -14.29 -10.07
CA LYS A 19 3.60 -14.48 -8.67
C LYS A 19 4.79 -14.20 -7.77
N ASP A 20 4.59 -13.38 -6.75
CA ASP A 20 5.59 -13.18 -5.71
C ASP A 20 5.07 -13.81 -4.41
N ILE A 21 5.64 -14.96 -4.07
CA ILE A 21 5.32 -15.72 -2.85
C ILE A 21 6.25 -15.38 -1.68
N ARG A 22 7.27 -14.54 -1.91
CA ARG A 22 8.17 -14.16 -0.83
C ARG A 22 7.45 -13.26 0.15
N HIS A 23 7.81 -13.44 1.43
CA HIS A 23 7.26 -12.65 2.50
C HIS A 23 7.53 -11.15 2.27
N ASN A 24 6.49 -10.35 2.45
CA ASN A 24 6.53 -8.91 2.31
C ASN A 24 5.46 -8.29 3.22
N PHE A 25 5.40 -6.96 3.32
CA PHE A 25 4.49 -6.29 4.26
C PHE A 25 3.01 -6.55 3.95
N SER A 26 2.69 -6.95 2.71
CA SER A 26 1.33 -7.23 2.29
C SER A 26 0.86 -8.61 2.77
N PRO A 27 -0.34 -8.74 3.35
CA PRO A 27 -0.84 -10.03 3.84
C PRO A 27 -1.08 -11.07 2.73
N TYR A 28 -1.10 -10.65 1.47
CA TYR A 28 -1.33 -11.53 0.32
C TYR A 28 -0.23 -12.59 0.14
N PHE A 29 1.02 -12.33 0.58
CA PHE A 29 2.13 -13.26 0.35
C PHE A 29 1.83 -14.68 0.86
N TYR A 30 1.23 -14.78 2.06
CA TYR A 30 1.00 -16.07 2.72
C TYR A 30 -0.10 -16.86 2.02
N VAL A 31 -1.14 -16.17 1.57
CA VAL A 31 -2.24 -16.81 0.83
C VAL A 31 -1.76 -17.30 -0.53
N LEU A 32 -0.94 -16.51 -1.22
CA LEU A 32 -0.32 -16.91 -2.49
C LEU A 32 0.63 -18.10 -2.30
N TYR A 33 1.43 -18.08 -1.24
CA TYR A 33 2.34 -19.17 -0.87
C TYR A 33 1.60 -20.50 -0.65
N LEU A 34 0.56 -20.50 0.19
CA LEU A 34 -0.25 -21.71 0.44
C LEU A 34 -0.98 -22.18 -0.82
N SER A 35 -1.49 -21.24 -1.60
CA SER A 35 -2.28 -21.56 -2.79
C SER A 35 -1.45 -22.17 -3.91
N GLU A 36 -0.16 -21.80 -4.01
CA GLU A 36 0.80 -22.42 -4.94
C GLU A 36 1.10 -23.87 -4.54
N ALA A 37 1.22 -24.15 -3.24
CA ALA A 37 1.42 -25.51 -2.74
C ALA A 37 0.20 -26.43 -2.97
N MET A 38 -1.01 -25.87 -3.09
CA MET A 38 -2.26 -26.62 -3.25
C MET A 38 -2.76 -26.76 -4.70
N ASP A 39 -2.02 -26.28 -5.69
CA ASP A 39 -2.39 -26.23 -7.12
C ASP A 39 -3.85 -25.80 -7.39
N SER A 40 -4.26 -24.74 -6.68
CA SER A 40 -5.65 -24.27 -6.69
C SER A 40 -5.85 -23.08 -7.64
N ARG A 41 -7.09 -22.84 -8.11
CA ARG A 41 -7.46 -21.62 -8.86
C ARG A 41 -7.71 -20.39 -7.97
N LEU A 42 -7.71 -20.58 -6.64
CA LEU A 42 -7.88 -19.54 -5.64
C LEU A 42 -6.91 -18.33 -5.78
N PRO A 43 -5.60 -18.49 -6.08
CA PRO A 43 -4.68 -17.36 -6.15
C PRO A 43 -4.95 -16.45 -7.36
N MET A 44 -5.55 -16.97 -8.44
CA MET A 44 -5.99 -16.14 -9.56
C MET A 44 -7.16 -15.25 -9.16
N PHE A 45 -8.18 -15.82 -8.50
CA PHE A 45 -9.33 -15.06 -8.02
C PHE A 45 -8.92 -13.96 -7.03
N ILE A 46 -8.08 -14.31 -6.04
CA ILE A 46 -7.56 -13.35 -5.05
C ILE A 46 -6.72 -12.27 -5.72
N SER A 47 -5.91 -12.65 -6.71
CA SER A 47 -5.10 -11.70 -7.47
C SER A 47 -5.93 -10.68 -8.25
N VAL A 48 -7.02 -11.15 -8.88
CA VAL A 48 -7.97 -10.29 -9.61
C VAL A 48 -8.73 -9.39 -8.64
N LEU A 49 -9.20 -9.93 -7.51
CA LEU A 49 -9.90 -9.15 -6.51
C LEU A 49 -9.03 -8.05 -5.90
N ALA A 50 -7.76 -8.36 -5.59
CA ALA A 50 -6.79 -7.39 -5.11
C ALA A 50 -6.54 -6.28 -6.14
N PHE A 51 -6.38 -6.66 -7.42
CA PHE A 51 -6.21 -5.69 -8.51
C PHE A 51 -7.43 -4.78 -8.68
N ILE A 52 -8.64 -5.35 -8.70
CA ILE A 52 -9.90 -4.58 -8.80
C ILE A 52 -10.01 -3.62 -7.61
N THR A 53 -9.79 -4.12 -6.38
CA THR A 53 -9.87 -3.29 -5.17
C THR A 53 -8.90 -2.12 -5.26
N GLN A 54 -7.64 -2.38 -5.61
CA GLN A 54 -6.59 -1.37 -5.77
C GLN A 54 -6.98 -0.33 -6.84
N PHE A 55 -7.37 -0.79 -8.03
CA PHE A 55 -7.77 0.06 -9.15
C PHE A 55 -8.98 0.94 -8.78
N SER A 56 -10.00 0.35 -8.15
CA SER A 56 -11.18 1.07 -7.68
C SER A 56 -10.82 2.16 -6.68
N THR A 57 -9.99 1.89 -5.67
CA THR A 57 -9.57 2.94 -4.72
C THR A 57 -8.77 4.05 -5.37
N VAL A 58 -7.89 3.73 -6.31
CA VAL A 58 -7.12 4.74 -7.05
C VAL A 58 -8.06 5.63 -7.88
N PHE A 59 -9.01 5.02 -8.59
CA PHE A 59 -10.00 5.76 -9.38
C PHE A 59 -10.91 6.63 -8.50
N ILE A 60 -11.45 6.07 -7.41
CA ILE A 60 -12.34 6.78 -6.49
C ILE A 60 -11.64 7.96 -5.83
N THR A 61 -10.39 7.78 -5.37
CA THR A 61 -9.63 8.87 -4.74
C THR A 61 -9.35 10.01 -5.74
N ALA A 62 -8.95 9.67 -6.97
CA ALA A 62 -8.79 10.66 -8.04
C ALA A 62 -10.09 11.39 -8.36
N TRP A 63 -11.22 10.68 -8.42
CA TRP A 63 -12.54 11.26 -8.68
C TRP A 63 -13.01 12.19 -7.56
N VAL A 64 -12.87 11.78 -6.30
CA VAL A 64 -13.30 12.55 -5.11
C VAL A 64 -12.47 13.82 -4.96
N PHE A 65 -11.15 13.74 -5.17
CA PHE A 65 -10.21 14.84 -4.95
C PHE A 65 -9.72 15.53 -6.25
N HIS A 66 -10.51 15.49 -7.34
CA HIS A 66 -10.14 16.01 -8.67
C HIS A 66 -9.81 17.52 -8.77
N SER A 67 -10.02 18.31 -7.71
CA SER A 67 -9.78 19.75 -7.77
C SER A 67 -8.28 20.07 -7.81
N PRO A 68 -7.79 21.01 -8.64
CA PRO A 68 -6.37 21.35 -8.71
C PRO A 68 -5.75 21.73 -7.35
N ARG A 69 -6.53 22.37 -6.48
CA ARG A 69 -6.09 22.75 -5.12
C ARG A 69 -5.88 21.55 -4.20
N LEU A 70 -6.52 20.42 -4.50
CA LEU A 70 -6.43 19.17 -3.75
C LEU A 70 -5.48 18.18 -4.43
N LEU A 71 -4.80 18.56 -5.52
CA LEU A 71 -3.91 17.66 -6.25
C LEU A 71 -2.83 17.04 -5.34
N PRO A 72 -2.11 17.78 -4.47
CA PRO A 72 -1.09 17.17 -3.61
C PRO A 72 -1.64 16.14 -2.63
N ILE A 73 -2.83 16.40 -2.05
CA ILE A 73 -3.47 15.46 -1.12
C ILE A 73 -4.11 14.27 -1.84
N SER A 74 -4.61 14.49 -3.06
CA SER A 74 -5.08 13.42 -3.93
C SER A 74 -3.95 12.46 -4.26
N MET A 75 -2.79 12.97 -4.70
CA MET A 75 -1.60 12.16 -4.97
C MET A 75 -1.15 11.39 -3.73
N PHE A 76 -1.07 12.05 -2.57
CA PHE A 76 -0.69 11.39 -1.32
C PHE A 76 -1.65 10.24 -0.95
N ILE A 77 -2.96 10.49 -0.90
CA ILE A 77 -3.96 9.47 -0.52
C ILE A 77 -4.00 8.35 -1.57
N GLN A 78 -3.95 8.67 -2.86
CA GLN A 78 -3.94 7.70 -3.94
C GLN A 78 -2.72 6.78 -3.85
N THR A 79 -1.52 7.33 -3.61
CA THR A 79 -0.30 6.56 -3.39
C THR A 79 -0.38 5.71 -2.13
N PHE A 80 -0.93 6.24 -1.03
CA PHE A 80 -1.11 5.49 0.21
C PHE A 80 -2.03 4.29 0.01
N CYS A 81 -3.19 4.50 -0.62
CA CYS A 81 -4.12 3.43 -1.00
C CYS A 81 -3.46 2.41 -1.94
N PHE A 82 -2.77 2.89 -2.98
CA PHE A 82 -2.12 2.05 -3.98
C PHE A 82 -1.14 1.07 -3.33
N VAL A 83 -0.27 1.56 -2.44
CA VAL A 83 0.74 0.73 -1.79
C VAL A 83 0.11 -0.19 -0.74
N THR A 84 -0.84 0.30 0.07
CA THR A 84 -1.50 -0.49 1.12
C THR A 84 -2.29 -1.67 0.55
N LEU A 85 -2.93 -1.48 -0.60
CA LEU A 85 -3.78 -2.49 -1.25
C LEU A 85 -3.02 -3.32 -2.30
N ASN A 86 -1.71 -3.11 -2.45
CA ASN A 86 -0.91 -3.88 -3.39
C ASN A 86 -0.65 -5.31 -2.86
N LYS A 87 -0.55 -6.27 -3.78
CA LYS A 87 -0.17 -7.66 -3.49
C LYS A 87 1.26 -7.78 -2.97
N VAL A 88 2.13 -6.88 -3.40
CA VAL A 88 3.52 -6.79 -2.95
C VAL A 88 3.73 -5.42 -2.32
N CYS A 89 4.19 -5.39 -1.07
CA CYS A 89 4.50 -4.16 -0.35
C CYS A 89 5.90 -4.26 0.27
N THR A 90 6.79 -3.36 -0.13
CA THR A 90 8.19 -3.28 0.35
C THR A 90 8.47 -1.92 0.96
N SER A 91 9.50 -1.83 1.81
CA SER A 91 9.87 -0.57 2.48
C SER A 91 10.26 0.55 1.51
N GLN A 92 10.65 0.23 0.27
CA GLN A 92 10.97 1.23 -0.75
C GLN A 92 9.79 2.14 -1.06
N TYR A 93 8.55 1.62 -1.04
CA TYR A 93 7.35 2.41 -1.31
C TYR A 93 7.08 3.48 -0.25
N PHE A 94 7.61 3.30 0.95
CA PHE A 94 7.38 4.22 2.07
C PHE A 94 8.03 5.59 1.85
N LEU A 95 9.08 5.66 1.03
CA LEU A 95 9.67 6.91 0.59
C LEU A 95 8.65 7.79 -0.15
N TRP A 96 7.73 7.19 -0.91
CA TRP A 96 6.71 7.95 -1.61
C TRP A 96 5.79 8.68 -0.64
N TYR A 97 5.45 8.06 0.50
CA TYR A 97 4.64 8.69 1.53
C TYR A 97 5.35 9.88 2.16
N ILE A 98 6.63 9.69 2.51
CA ILE A 98 7.45 10.71 3.17
C ILE A 98 7.64 11.92 2.24
N CYS A 99 7.86 11.70 0.95
CA CYS A 99 8.01 12.78 -0.02
C CYS A 99 6.69 13.53 -0.29
N LEU A 100 5.55 12.83 -0.35
CA LEU A 100 4.26 13.43 -0.67
C LEU A 100 3.57 14.08 0.54
N PHE A 101 3.91 13.68 1.78
CA PHE A 101 3.26 14.20 2.98
C PHE A 101 3.47 15.71 3.19
N PRO A 102 4.70 16.28 3.09
CA PRO A 102 4.91 17.73 3.22
C PRO A 102 4.11 18.55 2.19
N LEU A 103 3.97 18.02 0.98
CA LEU A 103 3.20 18.66 -0.09
C LEU A 103 1.70 18.62 0.16
N SER A 104 1.19 17.56 0.79
CA SER A 104 -0.23 17.39 1.10
C SER A 104 -0.66 18.06 2.41
N TYR A 105 0.27 18.32 3.32
CA TYR A 105 0.00 18.90 4.64
C TYR A 105 -0.83 20.20 4.62
N PRO A 106 -0.60 21.18 3.72
CA PRO A 106 -1.41 22.40 3.67
C PRO A 106 -2.91 22.16 3.42
N SER A 107 -3.26 21.03 2.80
CA SER A 107 -4.64 20.63 2.51
C SER A 107 -5.32 19.88 3.66
N LEU A 108 -4.60 19.61 4.76
CA LEU A 108 -5.11 18.92 5.94
C LEU A 108 -5.44 19.90 7.07
N ASN A 109 -6.55 19.64 7.77
CA ASN A 109 -6.90 20.27 9.04
C ASN A 109 -6.68 19.27 10.18
N ILE A 110 -5.42 18.86 10.37
CA ILE A 110 -5.01 17.83 11.33
C ILE A 110 -4.11 18.42 12.42
N LYS A 111 -4.29 18.00 13.67
CA LYS A 111 -3.44 18.45 14.78
C LYS A 111 -2.09 17.74 14.77
N PHE A 112 -1.02 18.41 15.21
CA PHE A 112 0.31 17.81 15.30
C PHE A 112 0.33 16.51 16.11
N LYS A 113 -0.41 16.45 17.24
CA LYS A 113 -0.54 15.23 18.05
C LYS A 113 -1.04 14.03 17.22
N GLN A 114 -2.00 14.25 16.32
CA GLN A 114 -2.53 13.18 15.46
C GLN A 114 -1.51 12.73 14.41
N ILE A 115 -0.72 13.65 13.85
CA ILE A 115 0.39 13.32 12.94
C ILE A 115 1.46 12.51 13.69
N ALA A 116 1.85 12.95 14.89
CA ALA A 116 2.84 12.25 15.71
C ALA A 116 2.35 10.84 16.07
N THR A 117 1.08 10.69 16.49
CA THR A 117 0.47 9.37 16.73
C THR A 117 0.44 8.52 15.47
N ALA A 118 0.06 9.08 14.32
CA ALA A 118 0.07 8.38 13.04
C ALA A 118 1.47 7.86 12.68
N PHE A 119 2.49 8.70 12.83
CA PHE A 119 3.88 8.34 12.57
C PHE A 119 4.38 7.24 13.52
N VAL A 120 4.10 7.34 14.82
CA VAL A 120 4.47 6.32 15.80
C VAL A 120 3.79 4.99 15.51
N LEU A 121 2.48 4.98 15.22
CA LEU A 121 1.75 3.76 14.85
C LEU A 121 2.33 3.11 13.60
N TRP A 122 2.64 3.92 12.59
CA TRP A 122 3.22 3.46 11.33
C TRP A 122 4.63 2.90 11.48
N MET A 123 5.48 3.51 12.32
CA MET A 123 6.82 2.99 12.63
C MET A 123 6.75 1.73 13.50
N ALA A 124 5.86 1.70 14.49
CA ALA A 124 5.70 0.56 15.39
C ALA A 124 5.22 -0.69 14.65
N SER A 125 4.28 -0.55 13.71
CA SER A 125 3.81 -1.68 12.90
C SER A 125 4.89 -2.22 11.97
N GLN A 126 5.77 -1.37 11.44
CA GLN A 126 6.95 -1.81 10.69
C GLN A 126 7.93 -2.58 11.57
N GLY A 127 8.26 -2.05 12.75
CA GLY A 127 9.14 -2.73 13.71
C GLY A 127 8.60 -4.10 14.13
N LEU A 128 7.28 -4.17 14.40
CA LEU A 128 6.58 -5.42 14.71
C LEU A 128 6.69 -6.43 13.57
N TRP A 129 6.64 -5.99 12.32
CA TRP A 129 6.80 -6.85 11.14
C TRP A 129 8.24 -7.29 10.90
N LEU A 130 9.21 -6.41 11.10
CA LEU A 130 10.63 -6.69 10.88
C LEU A 130 11.17 -7.77 11.82
N PHE A 131 10.66 -7.86 13.04
CA PHE A 131 11.11 -8.86 14.01
C PHE A 131 10.89 -10.32 13.54
N PRO A 132 9.65 -10.78 13.23
CA PRO A 132 9.44 -12.13 12.72
C PRO A 132 10.06 -12.33 11.34
N ALA A 133 10.14 -11.29 10.49
CA ALA A 133 10.84 -11.39 9.21
C ALA A 133 12.34 -11.66 9.40
N TYR A 134 12.98 -11.04 10.39
CA TYR A 134 14.36 -11.31 10.76
C TYR A 134 14.56 -12.76 11.23
N LEU A 135 13.67 -13.25 12.10
CA LEU A 135 13.72 -14.63 12.57
C LEU A 135 13.54 -15.64 11.43
N LEU A 136 12.69 -15.31 10.46
CA LEU A 136 12.44 -16.15 9.29
C LEU A 136 13.66 -16.18 8.37
N GLU A 137 14.14 -15.03 7.90
CA GLU A 137 15.16 -14.95 6.84
C GLU A 137 16.58 -15.21 7.35
N PHE A 138 16.94 -14.67 8.52
CA PHE A 138 18.32 -14.73 9.02
C PHE A 138 18.56 -15.83 10.06
N LYS A 139 17.52 -16.22 10.82
CA LYS A 139 17.64 -17.30 11.81
C LYS A 139 17.06 -18.62 11.34
N GLY A 140 16.30 -18.63 10.23
CA GLY A 140 15.72 -19.85 9.67
C GLY A 140 14.58 -20.45 10.50
N TYR A 141 13.99 -19.70 11.43
CA TYR A 141 12.84 -20.18 12.21
C TYR A 141 11.57 -20.19 11.35
N ASN A 142 10.76 -21.24 11.48
CA ASN A 142 9.47 -21.33 10.78
C ASN A 142 8.40 -20.45 11.47
N VAL A 143 8.48 -19.13 11.26
CA VAL A 143 7.57 -18.11 11.85
C VAL A 143 6.67 -17.45 10.79
N PHE A 144 6.37 -18.14 9.70
CA PHE A 144 5.52 -17.61 8.60
C PHE A 144 4.19 -17.03 9.08
N ILE A 145 3.53 -17.71 10.03
CA ILE A 145 2.26 -17.24 10.60
C ILE A 145 2.43 -15.95 11.41
N TRP A 146 3.56 -15.75 12.11
CA TRP A 146 3.84 -14.52 12.83
C TRP A 146 4.09 -13.36 11.87
N VAL A 147 4.82 -13.60 10.78
CA VAL A 147 5.00 -12.60 9.71
C VAL A 147 3.66 -12.23 9.10
N TRP A 148 2.78 -13.21 8.86
CA TRP A 148 1.45 -12.95 8.31
C TRP A 148 0.55 -12.13 9.25
N ILE A 149 0.50 -12.48 10.55
CA ILE A 149 -0.22 -11.68 11.55
C ILE A 149 0.34 -10.26 11.62
N ALA A 150 1.66 -10.10 11.57
CA ALA A 150 2.28 -8.80 11.52
C ALA A 150 1.88 -8.02 10.25
N SER A 151 1.79 -8.68 9.09
CA SER A 151 1.31 -8.07 7.84
C SER A 151 -0.14 -7.59 7.95
N LEU A 152 -1.01 -8.35 8.62
CA LEU A 152 -2.39 -7.94 8.90
C LEU A 152 -2.44 -6.71 9.82
N ILE A 153 -1.65 -6.69 10.89
CA ILE A 153 -1.56 -5.52 11.79
C ILE A 153 -1.05 -4.29 11.02
N PHE A 154 0.01 -4.45 10.25
CA PHE A 154 0.54 -3.38 9.39
C PHE A 154 -0.54 -2.88 8.42
N TYR A 155 -1.22 -3.77 7.71
CA TYR A 155 -2.31 -3.43 6.81
C TYR A 155 -3.44 -2.65 7.51
N SER A 156 -3.91 -3.12 8.67
CA SER A 156 -4.96 -2.45 9.46
C SER A 156 -4.53 -1.06 9.93
N VAL A 157 -3.28 -0.89 10.36
CA VAL A 157 -2.72 0.42 10.72
C VAL A 157 -2.74 1.33 9.49
N ASN A 158 -2.27 0.89 8.33
CA ASN A 158 -2.26 1.71 7.12
C ASN A 158 -3.69 2.10 6.68
N MET A 159 -4.66 1.18 6.75
CA MET A 159 -6.07 1.49 6.48
C MET A 159 -6.62 2.55 7.44
N TYR A 160 -6.32 2.43 8.74
CA TYR A 160 -6.68 3.45 9.72
C TYR A 160 -6.07 4.82 9.38
N LEU A 161 -4.80 4.86 8.96
CA LEU A 161 -4.12 6.10 8.58
C LEU A 161 -4.74 6.73 7.33
N ILE A 162 -5.09 5.93 6.31
CA ILE A 162 -5.82 6.41 5.13
C ILE A 162 -7.13 7.08 5.57
N CYS A 163 -7.94 6.41 6.39
CA CYS A 163 -9.19 6.98 6.90
C CYS A 163 -8.96 8.25 7.73
N LEU A 164 -7.90 8.28 8.55
CA LEU A 164 -7.51 9.44 9.34
C LEU A 164 -7.21 10.64 8.42
N PHE A 165 -6.40 10.46 7.38
CA PHE A 165 -6.06 11.56 6.46
C PHE A 165 -7.26 12.02 5.64
N VAL A 166 -8.05 11.10 5.08
CA VAL A 166 -9.28 11.41 4.33
C VAL A 166 -10.24 12.24 5.17
N LYS A 167 -10.44 11.89 6.45
CA LYS A 167 -11.32 12.61 7.36
C LYS A 167 -10.88 14.05 7.65
N HIS A 168 -9.57 14.32 7.59
CA HIS A 168 -9.01 15.65 7.90
C HIS A 168 -8.70 16.48 6.66
N VAL A 169 -9.08 16.05 5.45
CA VAL A 169 -8.98 16.91 4.26
C VAL A 169 -9.90 18.11 4.41
N LYS A 170 -9.38 19.33 4.17
CA LYS A 170 -10.18 20.56 4.18
C LYS A 170 -11.31 20.46 3.14
N CYS A 171 -12.55 20.64 3.57
CA CYS A 171 -13.71 20.55 2.67
C CYS A 171 -13.64 21.58 1.54
N LYS A 172 -14.14 21.21 0.35
CA LYS A 172 -14.25 22.10 -0.83
C LYS A 172 -14.91 23.46 -0.54
N HIS A 173 -15.71 23.55 0.52
CA HIS A 173 -16.59 24.68 0.80
C HIS A 173 -15.93 25.94 1.42
N ASP A 174 -14.71 25.84 1.95
CA ASP A 174 -14.03 26.98 2.61
C ASP A 174 -13.47 28.03 1.62
N SER A 175 -13.76 27.87 0.33
CA SER A 175 -13.13 28.62 -0.76
C SER A 175 -13.92 29.82 -1.29
N LYS A 176 -15.07 30.18 -0.71
CA LYS A 176 -15.77 31.43 -1.05
C LYS A 176 -15.13 32.69 -0.44
N LYS A 177 -14.14 32.58 0.44
CA LYS A 177 -13.63 33.74 1.22
C LYS A 177 -12.44 34.49 0.61
N TYR A 178 -11.92 34.06 -0.54
CA TYR A 178 -10.77 34.72 -1.21
C TYR A 178 -10.93 34.70 -2.73
N ARG A 179 -12.00 35.32 -3.22
CA ARG A 179 -12.07 35.86 -4.59
C ARG A 179 -12.18 37.37 -4.49
#